data_AF-M5AJX8-F1
#
_entry.id   AF-M5AJX8-F1
#
_cell.length_a   1.000
_cell.length_b   1.000
_cell.length_c   1.000
_cell.angle_alpha   90.00
_cell.angle_beta   90.00
_cell.angle_gamma   90.00
#
_symmetry.space_group_name_H-M   'P 1'
#
loop_
_entity.id
_entity.type
_entity.pdbx_description
1 polymer ?
#
loop_
_entity_poly.entity_id
_entity_poly.type
_entity_poly.pdbx_seq_one_letter_code
_entity_poly.pdbx_strand_id
1 'polypeptide(L)'
;MFVNQVRSVVVPKECTRQSMTIIRYFFTFLTFIAANSFFHFLGIEGTAIMTTGRNILLFAILLLSLTFLVRRNRFRLNQKFGFRLVFIIYIFLFFSISLFGCCLRTYFLSHFGLYLLDVFSFFVVLSVGSGGGQPLPLPGPSNPSNSSSEDSFELQVLSEPWPVTHNVGYETSLRNRFLTLENENSPFLLSEERGENWAEVKTQLDNCPSQREYNRLLEFENRDLRIRELRHSCYSQFQLLFTDHPALAENADSNPQEALLDFFEEKRDELDREGGNVLVKDLRELRFLEQLSDDLQIYGINSVYINIIFGR
;
A
#
# COMPACT_ATOMS: atom_id res chain seq x y z
N MET A 1 -56.09 69.34 -0.80
CA MET A 1 -55.04 68.91 0.16
C MET A 1 -54.75 67.45 -0.14
N PHE A 2 -53.46 67.10 -0.24
CA PHE A 2 -52.90 66.05 -1.09
C PHE A 2 -53.36 64.60 -0.81
N VAL A 3 -53.61 63.87 -1.90
CA VAL A 3 -53.83 62.42 -1.97
C VAL A 3 -52.48 61.71 -1.81
N ASN A 4 -52.32 60.91 -0.74
CA ASN A 4 -51.12 60.09 -0.54
C ASN A 4 -51.30 58.71 -1.17
N GLN A 5 -50.62 58.51 -2.30
CA GLN A 5 -50.53 57.27 -3.04
C GLN A 5 -49.43 56.40 -2.42
N VAL A 6 -49.79 55.34 -1.70
CA VAL A 6 -48.84 54.37 -1.15
C VAL A 6 -48.36 53.48 -2.30
N ARG A 7 -47.14 53.74 -2.79
CA ARG A 7 -46.42 52.84 -3.71
C ARG A 7 -46.13 51.52 -3.01
N SER A 8 -46.80 50.46 -3.45
CA SER A 8 -46.38 49.09 -3.15
C SER A 8 -45.03 48.83 -3.82
N VAL A 9 -44.00 48.63 -3.02
CA VAL A 9 -42.69 48.17 -3.49
C VAL A 9 -42.84 46.71 -3.90
N VAL A 10 -43.09 46.49 -5.20
CA VAL A 10 -43.04 45.17 -5.80
C VAL A 10 -41.60 44.70 -5.76
N VAL A 11 -41.30 43.79 -4.82
CA VAL A 11 -40.02 43.07 -4.78
C VAL A 11 -39.93 42.25 -6.09
N PRO A 12 -38.86 42.39 -6.89
CA PRO A 12 -38.79 41.75 -8.20
C PRO A 12 -38.71 40.23 -8.05
N LYS A 13 -39.74 39.53 -8.55
CA LYS A 13 -39.87 38.06 -8.59
C LYS A 13 -38.77 37.36 -9.40
N GLU A 14 -37.96 38.09 -10.15
CA GLU A 14 -36.92 37.53 -11.02
C GLU A 14 -35.68 37.04 -10.26
N CYS A 15 -35.31 37.68 -9.14
CA CYS A 15 -34.16 37.27 -8.32
C CYS A 15 -34.38 35.88 -7.66
N THR A 16 -35.63 35.53 -7.38
CA THR A 16 -36.00 34.26 -6.76
C THR A 16 -35.88 33.07 -7.72
N ARG A 17 -36.10 33.31 -9.03
CA ARG A 17 -36.12 32.26 -10.07
C ARG A 17 -34.72 31.78 -10.40
N GLN A 18 -33.76 32.70 -10.57
CA GLN A 18 -32.36 32.38 -10.91
C GLN A 18 -31.64 31.60 -9.79
N SER A 19 -31.97 31.89 -8.53
CA SER A 19 -31.43 31.19 -7.36
C SER A 19 -31.97 29.76 -7.21
N MET A 20 -33.21 29.48 -7.61
CA MET A 20 -33.73 28.10 -7.61
C MET A 20 -33.08 27.23 -8.68
N THR A 21 -32.72 27.82 -9.83
CA THR A 21 -32.04 27.08 -10.90
C THR A 21 -30.64 26.66 -10.47
N ILE A 22 -29.88 27.55 -9.83
CA ILE A 22 -28.53 27.25 -9.33
C ILE A 22 -28.57 26.16 -8.24
N ILE A 23 -29.56 26.21 -7.34
CA ILE A 23 -29.73 25.20 -6.28
C ILE A 23 -30.14 23.86 -6.86
N ARG A 24 -31.02 23.83 -7.88
CA ARG A 24 -31.36 22.60 -8.60
C ARG A 24 -30.14 22.00 -9.28
N TYR A 25 -29.37 22.78 -10.03
CA TYR A 25 -28.13 22.28 -10.64
C TYR A 25 -27.13 21.82 -9.60
N PHE A 26 -27.04 22.49 -8.46
CA PHE A 26 -26.17 22.09 -7.36
C PHE A 26 -26.61 20.77 -6.72
N PHE A 27 -27.90 20.57 -6.44
CA PHE A 27 -28.40 19.30 -5.92
C PHE A 27 -28.30 18.18 -6.96
N THR A 28 -28.60 18.45 -8.23
CA THR A 28 -28.44 17.47 -9.32
C THR A 28 -26.96 17.10 -9.52
N PHE A 29 -26.05 18.05 -9.38
CA PHE A 29 -24.60 17.82 -9.45
C PHE A 29 -24.12 17.05 -8.21
N LEU A 30 -24.62 17.40 -7.02
CA LEU A 30 -24.32 16.70 -5.78
C LEU A 30 -24.87 15.28 -5.80
N THR A 31 -26.07 15.04 -6.34
CA THR A 31 -26.64 13.69 -6.47
C THR A 31 -26.01 12.91 -7.60
N PHE A 32 -25.59 13.54 -8.70
CA PHE A 32 -24.83 12.88 -9.77
C PHE A 32 -23.45 12.45 -9.27
N ILE A 33 -22.78 13.29 -8.49
CA ILE A 33 -21.50 12.97 -7.89
C ILE A 33 -21.67 12.00 -6.74
N ALA A 34 -22.67 12.14 -5.88
CA ALA A 34 -22.96 11.16 -4.85
C ALA A 34 -23.30 9.81 -5.51
N ALA A 35 -24.15 9.77 -6.53
CA ALA A 35 -24.45 8.53 -7.25
C ALA A 35 -23.19 7.94 -7.86
N ASN A 36 -22.42 8.66 -8.67
CA ASN A 36 -21.21 8.11 -9.29
C ASN A 36 -20.10 7.77 -8.29
N SER A 37 -19.95 8.57 -7.24
CA SER A 37 -18.99 8.29 -6.17
C SER A 37 -19.45 7.08 -5.39
N PHE A 38 -20.69 7.03 -4.89
CA PHE A 38 -21.23 5.90 -4.10
C PHE A 38 -21.36 4.60 -4.90
N PHE A 39 -21.73 4.64 -6.19
CA PHE A 39 -21.80 3.44 -7.05
C PHE A 39 -20.42 2.85 -7.34
N HIS A 40 -19.38 3.69 -7.49
CA HIS A 40 -17.99 3.22 -7.61
C HIS A 40 -17.30 2.97 -6.25
N PHE A 41 -17.82 3.54 -5.17
CA PHE A 41 -17.31 3.44 -3.78
C PHE A 41 -17.87 2.21 -3.05
N LEU A 42 -19.06 1.74 -3.42
CA LEU A 42 -19.67 0.47 -2.99
C LEU A 42 -19.60 -0.60 -4.10
N GLY A 43 -18.60 -0.49 -5.01
CA GLY A 43 -18.34 -1.52 -6.01
C GLY A 43 -18.36 -2.92 -5.37
N ILE A 44 -18.92 -3.87 -6.10
CA ILE A 44 -19.15 -5.28 -5.69
C ILE A 44 -17.86 -5.96 -5.19
N GLU A 45 -16.69 -5.43 -5.56
CA GLU A 45 -15.38 -5.82 -5.08
C GLU A 45 -14.86 -4.77 -4.08
N GLY A 46 -15.04 -5.07 -2.80
CA GLY A 46 -14.57 -4.22 -1.71
C GLY A 46 -13.06 -3.98 -1.77
N THR A 47 -12.67 -2.81 -1.26
CA THR A 47 -11.33 -2.45 -0.74
C THR A 47 -10.23 -1.89 -1.67
N ALA A 48 -10.22 -2.08 -3.00
CA ALA A 48 -9.03 -1.68 -3.79
C ALA A 48 -9.09 -0.30 -4.51
N ILE A 49 -10.27 0.23 -4.82
CA ILE A 49 -10.41 1.40 -5.73
C ILE A 49 -10.33 2.75 -4.97
N MET A 50 -10.43 2.72 -3.64
CA MET A 50 -10.61 3.91 -2.78
C MET A 50 -9.38 4.83 -2.70
N THR A 51 -8.16 4.34 -2.94
CA THR A 51 -6.93 5.08 -2.62
C THR A 51 -6.02 5.37 -3.81
N THR A 52 -6.54 5.36 -5.04
CA THR A 52 -5.75 5.82 -6.19
C THR A 52 -5.56 7.33 -6.09
N GLY A 53 -4.32 7.83 -6.18
CA GLY A 53 -3.99 9.25 -5.96
C GLY A 53 -4.83 10.23 -6.80
N ARG A 54 -5.25 9.82 -8.00
CA ARG A 54 -6.14 10.61 -8.88
C ARG A 54 -7.54 10.85 -8.26
N ASN A 55 -8.10 9.85 -7.56
CA ASN A 55 -9.43 9.95 -6.95
C ASN A 55 -9.41 10.86 -5.72
N ILE A 56 -8.32 10.82 -4.95
CA ILE A 56 -8.11 11.69 -3.79
C ILE A 56 -7.97 13.15 -4.21
N LEU A 57 -7.25 13.42 -5.31
CA LEU A 57 -7.11 14.76 -5.87
C LEU A 57 -8.46 15.34 -6.32
N LEU A 58 -9.28 14.54 -7.02
CA LEU A 58 -10.62 14.95 -7.44
C LEU A 58 -11.53 15.24 -6.23
N PHE A 59 -11.46 14.42 -5.19
CA PHE A 59 -12.21 14.65 -3.95
C PHE A 59 -11.77 15.92 -3.22
N ALA A 60 -10.47 16.23 -3.21
CA ALA A 60 -9.93 17.46 -2.66
C ALA A 60 -10.44 18.71 -3.40
N ILE A 61 -10.38 18.70 -4.74
CA ILE A 61 -10.90 19.79 -5.59
C ILE A 61 -12.39 20.00 -5.34
N LEU A 62 -13.14 18.91 -5.18
CA LEU A 62 -14.56 18.96 -4.89
C LEU A 62 -14.84 19.61 -3.53
N LEU A 63 -14.14 19.20 -2.47
CA LEU A 63 -14.28 19.79 -1.14
C LEU A 63 -13.94 21.28 -1.12
N LEU A 64 -12.89 21.68 -1.83
CA LEU A 64 -12.50 23.08 -1.96
C LEU A 64 -13.56 23.89 -2.70
N SER A 65 -14.08 23.38 -3.82
CA SER A 65 -15.12 24.07 -4.59
C SER A 65 -16.43 24.20 -3.80
N LEU A 66 -16.83 23.15 -3.06
CA LEU A 66 -18.00 23.14 -2.19
C LEU A 66 -17.86 24.17 -1.05
N THR A 67 -16.70 24.18 -0.39
CA THR A 67 -16.39 25.14 0.68
C THR A 67 -16.42 26.57 0.17
N PHE A 68 -15.84 26.81 -1.02
CA PHE A 68 -15.84 28.13 -1.65
C PHE A 68 -17.26 28.60 -1.99
N LEU A 69 -18.10 27.73 -2.54
CA LEU A 69 -19.50 28.03 -2.87
C LEU A 69 -20.34 28.35 -1.62
N VAL A 70 -20.19 27.55 -0.56
CA VAL A 70 -20.90 27.78 0.71
C VAL A 70 -20.43 29.09 1.34
N ARG A 71 -19.12 29.37 1.34
CA ARG A 71 -18.55 30.61 1.87
C ARG A 71 -19.03 31.84 1.10
N ARG A 72 -19.01 31.80 -0.24
CA ARG A 72 -19.47 32.89 -1.11
C ARG A 72 -20.96 33.17 -0.95
N ASN A 73 -21.77 32.13 -0.76
CA ASN A 73 -23.22 32.25 -0.67
C ASN A 73 -23.77 32.29 0.76
N ARG A 74 -22.91 32.29 1.80
CA ARG A 74 -23.29 32.20 3.22
C ARG A 74 -24.35 33.23 3.63
N PHE A 75 -24.15 34.49 3.22
CA PHE A 75 -25.06 35.59 3.54
C PHE A 75 -26.44 35.39 2.88
N ARG A 76 -26.44 35.03 1.59
CA ARG A 76 -27.67 34.77 0.81
C ARG A 76 -28.41 33.52 1.28
N LEU A 77 -27.69 32.46 1.66
CA LEU A 77 -28.24 31.21 2.19
C LEU A 77 -28.92 31.43 3.55
N ASN A 78 -28.26 32.17 4.46
CA ASN A 78 -28.82 32.44 5.79
C ASN A 78 -30.08 33.31 5.72
N GLN A 79 -30.12 34.29 4.82
CA GLN A 79 -31.26 35.18 4.65
C GLN A 79 -32.49 34.48 4.04
N LYS A 80 -32.29 33.44 3.20
CA LYS A 80 -33.37 32.80 2.43
C LYS A 80 -33.88 31.49 3.04
N PHE A 81 -33.00 30.70 3.67
CA PHE A 81 -33.33 29.36 4.16
C PHE A 81 -33.25 29.24 5.69
N GLY A 82 -32.83 30.31 6.36
CA GLY A 82 -32.67 30.35 7.80
C GLY A 82 -31.45 29.57 8.31
N PHE A 83 -31.15 29.80 9.58
CA PHE A 83 -29.95 29.27 10.25
C PHE A 83 -29.89 27.72 10.25
N ARG A 84 -31.03 27.04 10.37
CA ARG A 84 -31.11 25.57 10.48
C ARG A 84 -30.54 24.85 9.24
N LEU A 85 -30.87 25.32 8.04
CA LEU A 85 -30.40 24.69 6.80
C LEU A 85 -28.90 24.96 6.59
N VAL A 86 -28.45 26.17 6.89
CA VAL A 86 -27.03 26.52 6.88
C VAL A 86 -26.25 25.62 7.84
N PHE A 87 -26.78 25.39 9.04
CA PHE A 87 -26.17 24.50 10.04
C PHE A 87 -26.03 23.05 9.54
N ILE A 88 -27.05 22.49 8.88
CA ILE A 88 -26.99 21.14 8.29
C ILE A 88 -25.93 21.05 7.19
N ILE A 89 -25.82 22.07 6.32
CA ILE A 89 -24.77 22.13 5.29
C ILE A 89 -23.37 22.13 5.92
N TYR A 90 -23.18 22.87 7.03
CA TYR A 90 -21.90 22.87 7.75
C TYR A 90 -21.56 21.52 8.38
N ILE A 91 -22.54 20.83 8.97
CA ILE A 91 -22.35 19.47 9.49
C ILE A 91 -21.92 18.51 8.37
N PHE A 92 -22.60 18.56 7.22
CA PHE A 92 -22.26 17.72 6.07
C PHE A 92 -20.85 18.01 5.53
N LEU A 93 -20.47 19.29 5.48
CA LEU A 93 -19.14 19.70 5.04
C LEU A 93 -18.05 19.24 6.02
N PHE A 94 -18.31 19.34 7.33
CA PHE A 94 -17.41 18.83 8.36
C PHE A 94 -17.25 17.31 8.27
N PHE A 95 -18.35 16.58 8.10
CA PHE A 95 -18.33 15.13 7.88
C PHE A 95 -17.52 14.74 6.64
N SER A 96 -17.71 15.46 5.53
CA SER A 96 -16.99 15.19 4.28
C SER A 96 -15.48 15.48 4.39
N ILE A 97 -15.09 16.51 5.14
CA ILE A 97 -13.68 16.79 5.47
C ILE A 97 -13.10 15.67 6.35
N SER A 98 -13.86 15.18 7.33
CA SER A 98 -13.42 14.06 8.18
C SER A 98 -13.20 12.79 7.37
N LEU A 99 -14.11 12.46 6.44
CA LEU A 99 -13.95 11.35 5.51
C LEU A 99 -12.73 11.51 4.62
N PHE A 100 -12.49 12.72 4.09
CA PHE A 100 -11.27 13.00 3.33
C PHE A 100 -10.01 12.78 4.16
N GLY A 101 -10.02 13.21 5.43
CA GLY A 101 -8.93 12.96 6.37
C GLY A 101 -8.68 11.48 6.59
N CYS A 102 -9.73 10.66 6.69
CA CYS A 102 -9.61 9.20 6.75
C CYS A 102 -9.00 8.61 5.46
N CYS A 103 -9.46 9.05 4.28
CA CYS A 103 -8.91 8.60 3.00
C CYS A 103 -7.44 9.04 2.80
N LEU A 104 -7.10 10.26 3.21
CA LEU A 104 -5.72 10.71 3.23
C LEU A 104 -4.89 9.90 4.21
N ARG A 105 -5.40 9.61 5.41
CA ARG A 105 -4.71 8.77 6.39
C ARG A 105 -4.44 7.37 5.84
N THR A 106 -5.40 6.72 5.20
CA THR A 106 -5.18 5.40 4.59
C THR A 106 -4.25 5.46 3.40
N TYR A 107 -4.30 6.52 2.58
CA TYR A 107 -3.36 6.76 1.47
C TYR A 107 -1.93 7.06 1.95
N PHE A 108 -1.77 7.87 2.99
CA PHE A 108 -0.49 8.10 3.64
C PHE A 108 -0.01 6.83 4.34
N LEU A 109 -0.85 6.05 5.00
CA LEU A 109 -0.42 4.76 5.55
C LEU A 109 0.01 3.78 4.45
N SER A 110 -0.65 3.77 3.30
CA SER A 110 -0.30 2.88 2.20
C SER A 110 0.91 3.33 1.39
N HIS A 111 1.24 4.63 1.35
CA HIS A 111 2.42 5.15 0.64
C HIS A 111 3.58 5.51 1.59
N PHE A 112 3.30 6.25 2.67
CA PHE A 112 4.28 6.61 3.71
C PHE A 112 4.55 5.51 4.74
N GLY A 113 3.65 4.54 4.96
CA GLY A 113 3.97 3.36 5.78
C GLY A 113 5.09 2.52 5.16
N LEU A 114 5.20 2.53 3.82
CA LEU A 114 6.31 1.93 3.08
C LEU A 114 7.59 2.75 3.23
N TYR A 115 7.52 4.09 3.14
CA TYR A 115 8.68 4.96 3.35
C TYR A 115 9.16 5.03 4.81
N LEU A 116 8.28 4.92 5.81
CA LEU A 116 8.68 4.87 7.21
C LEU A 116 9.33 3.54 7.58
N LEU A 117 8.96 2.42 6.94
CA LEU A 117 9.70 1.16 7.06
C LEU A 117 11.10 1.27 6.44
N ASP A 118 11.24 1.91 5.27
CA ASP A 118 12.55 2.20 4.66
C ASP A 118 13.41 3.12 5.54
N VAL A 119 12.84 4.19 6.08
CA VAL A 119 13.56 5.16 6.91
C VAL A 119 13.83 4.60 8.31
N PHE A 120 12.92 3.85 8.94
CA PHE A 120 13.21 3.19 10.23
C PHE A 120 14.18 2.02 10.08
N SER A 121 14.20 1.30 8.94
CA SER A 121 15.26 0.34 8.63
C SER A 121 16.62 1.05 8.59
N PHE A 122 16.67 2.24 7.98
CA PHE A 122 17.87 3.08 7.95
C PHE A 122 18.30 3.60 9.34
N PHE A 123 17.36 3.99 10.21
CA PHE A 123 17.67 4.47 11.58
C PHE A 123 17.99 3.34 12.57
N VAL A 124 17.40 2.14 12.42
CA VAL A 124 17.73 0.98 13.27
C VAL A 124 19.16 0.47 12.98
N VAL A 125 19.64 0.61 11.73
CA VAL A 125 21.04 0.32 11.38
C VAL A 125 22.03 1.35 11.95
N LEU A 126 21.61 2.61 12.13
CA LEU A 126 22.46 3.67 12.72
C LEU A 126 22.45 3.70 14.27
N SER A 127 21.56 2.96 14.93
CA SER A 127 21.35 3.04 16.39
C SER A 127 21.99 1.91 17.19
N VAL A 128 22.65 0.93 16.55
CA VAL A 128 23.39 -0.15 17.24
C VAL A 128 24.90 0.16 17.37
N GLY A 129 25.36 1.28 16.82
CA GLY A 129 26.77 1.72 16.90
C GLY A 129 27.05 2.78 17.97
N SER A 130 26.67 2.58 19.23
CA SER A 130 27.17 3.43 20.31
C SER A 130 27.26 2.69 21.64
N GLY A 131 28.43 2.11 21.91
CA GLY A 131 28.72 1.48 23.19
C GLY A 131 30.10 0.85 23.26
N GLY A 132 31.14 1.65 23.53
CA GLY A 132 32.39 1.18 24.15
C GLY A 132 33.70 1.54 23.44
N GLY A 133 34.44 2.49 24.05
CA GLY A 133 35.88 2.85 24.02
C GLY A 133 36.80 2.31 22.91
N GLN A 134 37.74 3.06 22.34
CA GLN A 134 38.72 3.98 22.96
C GLN A 134 39.47 4.74 21.83
N PRO A 135 40.14 5.90 22.07
CA PRO A 135 40.45 6.90 21.03
C PRO A 135 41.92 6.97 20.55
N LEU A 136 42.11 7.69 19.42
CA LEU A 136 43.32 8.37 18.85
C LEU A 136 44.22 7.59 17.85
N PRO A 137 44.98 8.28 16.95
CA PRO A 137 45.05 9.73 16.67
C PRO A 137 44.80 10.15 15.20
N LEU A 138 44.46 11.43 15.03
CA LEU A 138 44.46 12.20 13.77
C LEU A 138 45.86 12.21 13.10
N PRO A 139 45.89 12.52 11.79
CA PRO A 139 46.72 13.63 11.31
C PRO A 139 45.89 14.74 10.66
N GLY A 140 46.41 15.95 10.79
CA GLY A 140 45.75 17.24 10.54
C GLY A 140 45.67 17.70 9.09
N PRO A 141 45.30 18.99 8.88
CA PRO A 141 44.68 19.47 7.66
C PRO A 141 45.68 20.08 6.67
N SER A 142 45.46 19.88 5.38
CA SER A 142 46.04 20.70 4.31
C SER A 142 45.05 20.90 3.17
N ASN A 143 44.31 22.01 3.30
CA ASN A 143 43.92 23.06 2.34
C ASN A 143 43.85 22.83 0.80
N PRO A 144 43.08 23.70 0.10
CA PRO A 144 42.15 23.34 -0.96
C PRO A 144 42.65 23.70 -2.37
N SER A 145 42.05 23.13 -3.42
CA SER A 145 41.56 23.88 -4.59
C SER A 145 40.97 23.01 -5.70
N ASN A 146 39.88 23.54 -6.27
CA ASN A 146 39.40 23.45 -7.65
C ASN A 146 38.60 22.22 -8.15
N SER A 147 37.27 22.41 -8.10
CA SER A 147 36.40 22.58 -9.29
C SER A 147 36.62 21.65 -10.49
N SER A 148 35.81 20.58 -10.56
CA SER A 148 35.09 20.18 -11.79
C SER A 148 33.84 19.37 -11.39
N SER A 149 32.71 19.71 -12.01
CA SER A 149 31.36 19.30 -11.60
C SER A 149 30.89 17.98 -12.23
N GLU A 150 31.77 16.99 -12.39
CA GLU A 150 31.43 15.71 -13.05
C GLU A 150 31.74 14.47 -12.19
N ASP A 151 32.17 14.64 -10.95
CA ASP A 151 32.79 13.57 -10.14
C ASP A 151 31.88 13.02 -9.01
N SER A 152 30.61 13.46 -8.91
CA SER A 152 29.78 13.12 -7.73
C SER A 152 29.38 11.64 -7.64
N PHE A 153 29.19 10.97 -8.78
CA PHE A 153 28.93 9.53 -8.81
C PHE A 153 30.20 8.72 -8.54
N GLU A 154 31.31 9.11 -9.16
CA GLU A 154 32.58 8.39 -9.06
C GLU A 154 33.19 8.55 -7.65
N LEU A 155 33.15 9.77 -7.08
CA LEU A 155 33.52 10.00 -5.68
C LEU A 155 32.61 9.28 -4.68
N GLN A 156 31.31 9.16 -4.98
CA GLN A 156 30.40 8.42 -4.09
C GLN A 156 30.72 6.91 -4.10
N VAL A 157 31.03 6.34 -5.27
CA VAL A 157 31.49 4.95 -5.42
C VAL A 157 32.84 4.72 -4.74
N LEU A 158 33.78 5.67 -4.86
CA LEU A 158 35.07 5.63 -4.17
C LEU A 158 34.95 5.81 -2.64
N SER A 159 33.85 6.40 -2.16
CA SER A 159 33.57 6.56 -0.73
C SER A 159 32.86 5.35 -0.10
N GLU A 160 32.38 4.41 -0.91
CA GLU A 160 31.80 3.17 -0.38
C GLU A 160 32.91 2.28 0.22
N PRO A 161 32.66 1.64 1.38
CA PRO A 161 33.63 0.72 1.97
C PRO A 161 33.92 -0.44 1.02
N TRP A 162 35.20 -0.60 0.67
CA TRP A 162 35.73 -1.71 -0.10
C TRP A 162 36.82 -2.43 0.72
N PRO A 163 36.77 -3.78 0.85
CA PRO A 163 35.71 -4.68 0.34
C PRO A 163 34.35 -4.43 0.98
N VAL A 164 33.29 -4.90 0.30
CA VAL A 164 31.92 -4.89 0.81
C VAL A 164 31.90 -5.43 2.23
N THR A 165 31.23 -4.72 3.13
CA THR A 165 31.04 -5.16 4.51
C THR A 165 29.77 -6.00 4.60
N HIS A 166 29.95 -7.29 4.84
CA HIS A 166 28.87 -8.26 4.96
C HIS A 166 28.10 -8.12 6.27
N ASN A 167 26.79 -8.16 6.18
CA ASN A 167 25.89 -8.28 7.33
C ASN A 167 25.73 -9.76 7.70
N VAL A 168 26.76 -10.30 8.36
CA VAL A 168 26.85 -11.73 8.73
C VAL A 168 25.63 -12.20 9.52
N GLY A 169 25.05 -11.35 10.38
CA GLY A 169 23.86 -11.68 11.15
C GLY A 169 22.63 -11.90 10.26
N TYR A 170 22.45 -11.03 9.27
CA TYR A 170 21.33 -11.15 8.34
C TYR A 170 21.52 -12.31 7.36
N GLU A 171 22.73 -12.50 6.83
CA GLU A 171 23.06 -13.68 6.02
C GLU A 171 22.83 -14.99 6.77
N THR A 172 23.23 -15.06 8.04
CA THR A 172 22.99 -16.24 8.89
C THR A 172 21.49 -16.49 9.07
N SER A 173 20.69 -15.44 9.22
CA SER A 173 19.23 -15.54 9.30
C SER A 173 18.65 -16.13 8.01
N LEU A 174 19.05 -15.63 6.83
CA LEU A 174 18.63 -16.18 5.54
C LEU A 174 19.04 -17.64 5.38
N ARG A 175 20.29 -17.97 5.68
CA ARG A 175 20.80 -19.34 5.62
C ARG A 175 19.97 -20.30 6.47
N ASN A 176 19.66 -19.92 7.71
CA ASN A 176 18.87 -20.77 8.61
C ASN A 176 17.45 -20.97 8.10
N ARG A 177 16.85 -19.95 7.49
CA ARG A 177 15.52 -20.01 6.88
C ARG A 177 15.47 -20.92 5.66
N PHE A 178 16.48 -20.84 4.77
CA PHE A 178 16.65 -21.82 3.69
C PHE A 178 16.78 -23.24 4.22
N LEU A 179 17.62 -23.45 5.23
CA LEU A 179 17.79 -24.75 5.89
C LEU A 179 16.46 -25.32 6.43
N THR A 180 15.60 -24.48 7.02
CA THR A 180 14.26 -24.91 7.46
C THR A 180 13.44 -25.45 6.28
N LEU A 181 13.35 -24.68 5.19
CA LEU A 181 12.61 -25.10 3.99
C LEU A 181 13.18 -26.37 3.35
N GLU A 182 14.50 -26.52 3.33
CA GLU A 182 15.18 -27.74 2.83
C GLU A 182 14.89 -28.96 3.71
N ASN A 183 14.84 -28.79 5.03
CA ASN A 183 14.51 -29.85 5.96
C ASN A 183 13.04 -30.28 5.86
N GLU A 184 12.16 -29.36 5.53
CA GLU A 184 10.73 -29.59 5.32
C GLU A 184 10.40 -30.07 3.90
N ASN A 185 11.42 -30.21 3.02
CA ASN A 185 11.28 -30.56 1.60
C ASN A 185 10.28 -29.65 0.87
N SER A 186 10.40 -28.34 1.09
CA SER A 186 9.52 -27.35 0.48
C SER A 186 9.58 -27.40 -1.05
N PRO A 187 8.44 -27.47 -1.76
CA PRO A 187 8.41 -27.46 -3.22
C PRO A 187 8.70 -26.07 -3.82
N PHE A 188 8.87 -25.05 -2.97
CA PHE A 188 9.11 -23.66 -3.39
C PHE A 188 10.60 -23.29 -3.40
N LEU A 189 11.49 -24.27 -3.25
CA LEU A 189 12.93 -24.10 -3.46
C LEU A 189 13.28 -24.30 -4.95
N LEU A 190 14.33 -23.63 -5.42
CA LEU A 190 14.73 -23.69 -6.83
C LEU A 190 15.54 -24.94 -7.15
N SER A 191 16.41 -25.34 -6.23
CA SER A 191 17.14 -26.61 -6.31
C SER A 191 16.62 -27.61 -5.28
N GLU A 192 16.55 -28.87 -5.70
CA GLU A 192 16.30 -30.03 -4.85
C GLU A 192 17.54 -30.42 -4.02
N GLU A 193 18.74 -30.01 -4.43
CA GLU A 193 19.97 -30.34 -3.73
C GLU A 193 20.18 -29.42 -2.52
N ARG A 194 20.39 -30.06 -1.36
CA ARG A 194 20.54 -29.35 -0.08
C ARG A 194 21.77 -28.46 -0.09
N GLY A 195 21.57 -27.22 0.33
CA GLY A 195 22.62 -26.21 0.42
C GLY A 195 22.88 -25.46 -0.87
N GLU A 196 22.39 -25.91 -2.03
CA GLU A 196 22.60 -25.21 -3.30
C GLU A 196 21.91 -23.85 -3.33
N ASN A 197 20.66 -23.78 -2.83
CA ASN A 197 19.89 -22.53 -2.80
C ASN A 197 20.65 -21.43 -2.03
N TRP A 198 21.19 -21.74 -0.84
CA TRP A 198 21.99 -20.78 -0.07
C TRP A 198 23.36 -20.52 -0.70
N ALA A 199 24.01 -21.56 -1.26
CA ALA A 199 25.33 -21.41 -1.89
C ALA A 199 25.28 -20.45 -3.08
N GLU A 200 24.21 -20.49 -3.88
CA GLU A 200 23.99 -19.56 -4.98
C GLU A 200 23.88 -18.12 -4.46
N VAL A 201 22.98 -17.87 -3.51
CA VAL A 201 22.80 -16.54 -2.90
C VAL A 201 24.11 -16.03 -2.29
N LYS A 202 24.83 -16.89 -1.56
CA LYS A 202 26.10 -16.53 -0.93
C LYS A 202 27.15 -16.14 -1.98
N THR A 203 27.22 -16.89 -3.08
CA THR A 203 28.11 -16.58 -4.21
C THR A 203 27.77 -15.22 -4.82
N GLN A 204 26.50 -14.88 -4.98
CA GLN A 204 26.11 -13.57 -5.52
C GLN A 204 26.45 -12.42 -4.55
N LEU A 205 26.24 -12.61 -3.24
CA LEU A 205 26.57 -11.62 -2.20
C LEU A 205 28.09 -11.38 -2.11
N ASP A 206 28.90 -12.44 -2.19
CA ASP A 206 30.37 -12.35 -2.12
C ASP A 206 30.98 -11.65 -3.35
N ASN A 207 30.25 -11.61 -4.47
CA ASN A 207 30.69 -11.02 -5.74
C ASN A 207 30.03 -9.66 -6.05
N CYS A 208 29.41 -9.01 -5.06
CA CYS A 208 28.75 -7.72 -5.29
C CYS A 208 29.75 -6.59 -5.61
N PRO A 209 29.44 -5.73 -6.61
CA PRO A 209 30.34 -4.67 -7.08
C PRO A 209 30.29 -3.39 -6.22
N SER A 210 29.46 -3.34 -5.18
CA SER A 210 29.34 -2.17 -4.31
C SER A 210 28.55 -2.53 -3.05
N GLN A 211 28.69 -1.73 -1.99
CA GLN A 211 27.91 -1.92 -0.77
C GLN A 211 26.42 -1.70 -1.04
N ARG A 212 26.10 -0.77 -1.94
CA ARG A 212 24.73 -0.51 -2.37
C ARG A 212 24.10 -1.73 -3.04
N GLU A 213 24.81 -2.38 -3.97
CA GLU A 213 24.27 -3.55 -4.67
C GLU A 213 24.16 -4.76 -3.75
N TYR A 214 25.12 -4.94 -2.83
CA TYR A 214 25.02 -5.94 -1.77
C TYR A 214 23.74 -5.76 -0.93
N ASN A 215 23.47 -4.54 -0.44
CA ASN A 215 22.28 -4.27 0.37
C ASN A 215 21.00 -4.53 -0.43
N ARG A 216 20.96 -4.09 -1.70
CA ARG A 216 19.82 -4.29 -2.59
C ARG A 216 19.55 -5.77 -2.85
N LEU A 217 20.60 -6.55 -3.13
CA LEU A 217 20.48 -8.00 -3.35
C LEU A 217 20.02 -8.70 -2.08
N LEU A 218 20.60 -8.37 -0.93
CA LEU A 218 20.22 -8.94 0.35
C LEU A 218 18.74 -8.69 0.69
N GLU A 219 18.24 -7.47 0.44
CA GLU A 219 16.83 -7.13 0.61
C GLU A 219 15.91 -7.86 -0.38
N PHE A 220 16.38 -8.04 -1.62
CA PHE A 220 15.67 -8.82 -2.63
C PHE A 220 15.53 -10.28 -2.21
N GLU A 221 16.64 -10.95 -1.90
CA GLU A 221 16.68 -12.35 -1.47
C GLU A 221 15.86 -12.59 -0.20
N ASN A 222 15.92 -11.67 0.75
CA ASN A 222 15.10 -11.76 1.96
C ASN A 222 13.59 -11.74 1.66
N ARG A 223 13.17 -10.86 0.74
CA ARG A 223 11.77 -10.72 0.37
C ARG A 223 11.28 -11.93 -0.42
N ASP A 224 12.08 -12.37 -1.37
CA ASP A 224 11.80 -13.57 -2.17
C ASP A 224 11.70 -14.81 -1.26
N LEU A 225 12.65 -15.01 -0.35
CA LEU A 225 12.60 -16.10 0.63
C LEU A 225 11.35 -16.03 1.51
N ARG A 226 10.92 -14.83 1.92
CA ARG A 226 9.69 -14.66 2.72
C ARG A 226 8.43 -15.08 1.94
N ILE A 227 8.38 -14.84 0.64
CA ILE A 227 7.30 -15.33 -0.23
C ILE A 227 7.30 -16.85 -0.23
N ARG A 228 8.46 -17.49 -0.46
CA ARG A 228 8.59 -18.95 -0.45
C ARG A 228 8.18 -19.58 0.89
N GLU A 229 8.55 -18.96 2.00
CA GLU A 229 8.15 -19.39 3.34
C GLU A 229 6.65 -19.31 3.57
N LEU A 230 6.01 -18.21 3.16
CA LEU A 230 4.56 -18.06 3.32
C LEU A 230 3.79 -19.02 2.40
N ARG A 231 4.24 -19.21 1.16
CA ARG A 231 3.71 -20.26 0.27
C ARG A 231 3.85 -21.63 0.92
N HIS A 232 5.02 -21.96 1.48
CA HIS A 232 5.26 -23.21 2.20
C HIS A 232 4.34 -23.38 3.41
N SER A 233 4.19 -22.33 4.23
CA SER A 233 3.31 -22.35 5.41
C SER A 233 1.85 -22.61 5.01
N CYS A 234 1.33 -21.89 4.01
CA CYS A 234 -0.03 -22.11 3.51
C CYS A 234 -0.17 -23.53 2.95
N TYR A 235 0.81 -23.98 2.17
CA TYR A 235 0.84 -25.34 1.61
C TYR A 235 0.75 -26.43 2.68
N SER A 236 1.58 -26.33 3.72
CA SER A 236 1.58 -27.26 4.84
C SER A 236 0.26 -27.23 5.63
N GLN A 237 -0.36 -26.05 5.79
CA GLN A 237 -1.69 -25.94 6.39
C GLN A 237 -2.78 -26.63 5.55
N PHE A 238 -2.78 -26.44 4.23
CA PHE A 238 -3.70 -27.14 3.35
C PHE A 238 -3.49 -28.65 3.38
N GLN A 239 -2.25 -29.13 3.36
CA GLN A 239 -1.94 -30.55 3.48
C GLN A 239 -2.49 -31.15 4.78
N LEU A 240 -2.37 -30.42 5.89
CA LEU A 240 -2.94 -30.82 7.16
C LEU A 240 -4.46 -30.92 7.07
N LEU A 241 -5.13 -29.93 6.48
CA LEU A 241 -6.59 -29.96 6.27
C LEU A 241 -7.04 -31.16 5.43
N PHE A 242 -6.30 -31.55 4.39
CA PHE A 242 -6.64 -32.75 3.60
C PHE A 242 -6.41 -34.05 4.37
N THR A 243 -5.41 -34.07 5.25
CA THR A 243 -5.16 -35.21 6.13
C THR A 243 -6.29 -35.38 7.13
N ASP A 244 -6.80 -34.28 7.69
CA ASP A 244 -7.90 -34.28 8.66
C ASP A 244 -9.28 -34.49 8.00
N HIS A 245 -9.41 -34.13 6.72
CA HIS A 245 -10.66 -34.21 5.96
C HIS A 245 -10.44 -34.90 4.60
N PRO A 246 -10.14 -36.21 4.57
CA PRO A 246 -9.79 -36.93 3.33
C PRO A 246 -10.90 -36.90 2.27
N ALA A 247 -12.17 -36.78 2.70
CA ALA A 247 -13.30 -36.64 1.79
C ALA A 247 -13.23 -35.36 0.93
N LEU A 248 -12.47 -34.33 1.32
CA LEU A 248 -12.22 -33.18 0.44
C LEU A 248 -11.30 -33.54 -0.72
N ALA A 249 -10.25 -34.29 -0.43
CA ALA A 249 -9.28 -34.72 -1.42
C ALA A 249 -9.88 -35.75 -2.40
N GLU A 250 -10.71 -36.67 -1.90
CA GLU A 250 -11.35 -37.71 -2.72
C GLU A 250 -12.43 -37.17 -3.66
N ASN A 251 -13.09 -36.08 -3.29
CA ASN A 251 -14.16 -35.47 -4.09
C ASN A 251 -13.65 -34.32 -4.98
N ALA A 252 -12.34 -34.05 -5.00
CA ALA A 252 -11.75 -33.04 -5.86
C ALA A 252 -11.58 -33.60 -7.29
N ASP A 253 -11.85 -32.76 -8.29
CA ASP A 253 -11.71 -33.12 -9.71
C ASP A 253 -10.23 -33.31 -10.14
N SER A 254 -9.30 -32.80 -9.34
CA SER A 254 -7.86 -32.84 -9.56
C SER A 254 -7.11 -33.16 -8.26
N ASN A 255 -5.82 -33.50 -8.39
CA ASN A 255 -4.95 -33.70 -7.24
C ASN A 255 -4.91 -32.40 -6.40
N PRO A 256 -5.32 -32.43 -5.11
CA PRO A 256 -5.38 -31.22 -4.30
C PRO A 256 -4.05 -30.52 -4.09
N GLN A 257 -2.95 -31.27 -4.14
CA GLN A 257 -1.61 -30.71 -4.01
C GLN A 257 -1.21 -29.95 -5.28
N GLU A 258 -1.51 -30.50 -6.45
CA GLU A 258 -1.27 -29.84 -7.75
C GLU A 258 -2.15 -28.61 -7.90
N ALA A 259 -3.45 -28.72 -7.59
CA ALA A 259 -4.39 -27.61 -7.65
C ALA A 259 -3.95 -26.42 -6.78
N LEU A 260 -3.33 -26.68 -5.63
CA LEU A 260 -2.81 -25.65 -4.76
C LEU A 260 -1.53 -24.99 -5.30
N LEU A 261 -0.64 -25.78 -5.90
CA LEU A 261 0.55 -25.22 -6.56
C LEU A 261 0.14 -24.35 -7.75
N ASP A 262 -0.78 -24.84 -8.57
CA ASP A 262 -1.36 -24.11 -9.70
C ASP A 262 -2.03 -22.81 -9.23
N PHE A 263 -2.73 -22.84 -8.09
CA PHE A 263 -3.34 -21.64 -7.52
C PHE A 263 -2.31 -20.56 -7.15
N PHE A 264 -1.16 -20.94 -6.57
CA PHE A 264 -0.10 -19.98 -6.27
C PHE A 264 0.52 -19.39 -7.55
N GLU A 265 0.72 -20.21 -8.58
CA GLU A 265 1.24 -19.75 -9.87
C GLU A 265 0.24 -18.84 -10.60
N GLU A 266 -1.04 -19.21 -10.64
CA GLU A 266 -2.10 -18.37 -11.24
C GLU A 266 -2.18 -17.00 -10.54
N LYS A 267 -2.06 -16.97 -9.21
CA LYS A 267 -2.02 -15.72 -8.45
C LYS A 267 -0.79 -14.88 -8.75
N ARG A 268 0.38 -15.50 -9.00
CA ARG A 268 1.56 -14.76 -9.45
C ARG A 268 1.37 -14.20 -10.86
N ASP A 269 0.80 -14.99 -11.77
CA ASP A 269 0.49 -14.57 -13.14
C ASP A 269 -0.54 -13.43 -13.19
N GLU A 270 -1.52 -13.41 -12.29
CA GLU A 270 -2.43 -12.28 -12.09
C GLU A 270 -1.66 -11.00 -11.73
N LEU A 271 -0.77 -11.06 -10.74
CA LEU A 271 0.05 -9.93 -10.31
C LEU A 271 1.01 -9.46 -11.41
N ASP A 272 1.51 -10.39 -12.23
CA ASP A 272 2.36 -10.05 -13.37
C ASP A 272 1.59 -9.32 -14.47
N ARG A 273 0.33 -9.69 -14.72
CA ARG A 273 -0.58 -9.00 -15.65
C ARG A 273 -0.99 -7.61 -15.17
N GLU A 274 -1.15 -7.41 -13.87
CA GLU A 274 -1.44 -6.07 -13.29
C GLU A 274 -0.30 -5.07 -13.51
N GLY A 275 0.93 -5.58 -13.71
CA GLY A 275 2.13 -4.78 -13.93
C GLY A 275 2.62 -4.06 -12.66
N GLY A 276 3.71 -3.32 -12.83
CA GLY A 276 4.46 -2.69 -11.72
C GLY A 276 5.90 -3.18 -11.67
N ASN A 277 6.70 -2.56 -10.80
CA ASN A 277 8.05 -3.05 -10.54
C ASN A 277 8.00 -4.32 -9.66
N VAL A 278 9.10 -5.07 -9.65
CA VAL A 278 9.22 -6.34 -8.91
C VAL A 278 8.84 -6.17 -7.43
N LEU A 279 9.34 -5.11 -6.79
CA LEU A 279 9.03 -4.82 -5.39
C LEU A 279 7.53 -4.70 -5.12
N VAL A 280 6.78 -3.97 -5.95
CA VAL A 280 5.34 -3.79 -5.76
C VAL A 280 4.60 -5.11 -5.92
N LYS A 281 5.01 -5.95 -6.86
CA LYS A 281 4.41 -7.27 -7.08
C LYS A 281 4.65 -8.18 -5.87
N ASP A 282 5.89 -8.26 -5.41
CA ASP A 282 6.27 -9.06 -4.24
C ASP A 282 5.53 -8.61 -2.98
N LEU A 283 5.34 -7.31 -2.77
CA LEU A 283 4.57 -6.79 -1.63
C LEU A 283 3.07 -7.12 -1.72
N ARG A 284 2.50 -7.16 -2.92
CA ARG A 284 1.11 -7.59 -3.12
C ARG A 284 0.97 -9.08 -2.83
N GLU A 285 1.91 -9.88 -3.32
CA GLU A 285 1.94 -11.32 -3.07
C GLU A 285 2.09 -11.63 -1.58
N LEU A 286 3.03 -10.99 -0.89
CA LEU A 286 3.19 -11.13 0.56
C LEU A 286 1.89 -10.82 1.31
N ARG A 287 1.21 -9.72 0.96
CA ARG A 287 -0.06 -9.36 1.58
C ARG A 287 -1.14 -10.42 1.31
N PHE A 288 -1.22 -10.91 0.09
CA PHE A 288 -2.16 -11.95 -0.29
C PHE A 288 -1.90 -13.25 0.49
N LEU A 289 -0.64 -13.68 0.58
CA LEU A 289 -0.26 -14.90 1.30
C LEU A 289 -0.49 -14.77 2.81
N GLU A 290 -0.25 -13.58 3.40
CA GLU A 290 -0.59 -13.29 4.80
C GLU A 290 -2.11 -13.40 5.02
N GLN A 291 -2.93 -12.83 4.13
CA GLN A 291 -4.39 -12.94 4.20
C GLN A 291 -4.87 -14.39 4.04
N LEU A 292 -4.28 -15.14 3.11
CA LEU A 292 -4.57 -16.54 2.91
C LEU A 292 -4.24 -17.37 4.16
N SER A 293 -3.05 -17.17 4.73
CA SER A 293 -2.64 -17.86 5.96
C SER A 293 -3.58 -17.55 7.12
N ASP A 294 -3.94 -16.28 7.30
CA ASP A 294 -4.85 -15.87 8.37
C ASP A 294 -6.25 -16.50 8.20
N ASP A 295 -6.79 -16.51 6.97
CA ASP A 295 -8.09 -17.11 6.66
C ASP A 295 -8.09 -18.63 6.90
N LEU A 296 -7.02 -19.32 6.50
CA LEU A 296 -6.86 -20.76 6.75
C LEU A 296 -6.77 -21.06 8.25
N GLN A 297 -6.04 -20.26 9.02
CA GLN A 297 -5.93 -20.45 10.47
C GLN A 297 -7.26 -20.20 11.20
N ILE A 298 -8.05 -19.22 10.76
CA ILE A 298 -9.29 -18.84 11.42
C ILE A 298 -10.44 -19.77 11.03
N TYR A 299 -10.57 -20.10 9.75
CA TYR A 299 -11.75 -20.78 9.21
C TYR A 299 -11.49 -22.23 8.78
N GLY A 300 -10.23 -22.66 8.65
CA GLY A 300 -9.85 -24.02 8.28
C GLY A 300 -10.54 -24.48 7.00
N ILE A 301 -11.29 -25.58 7.07
CA ILE A 301 -12.08 -26.11 5.95
C ILE A 301 -13.12 -25.14 5.39
N ASN A 302 -13.59 -24.18 6.19
CA ASN A 302 -14.55 -23.17 5.75
C ASN A 302 -13.88 -21.92 5.17
N SER A 303 -12.55 -21.95 4.99
CA SER A 303 -11.81 -20.90 4.31
C SER A 303 -12.42 -20.62 2.93
N VAL A 304 -12.51 -19.34 2.58
CA VAL A 304 -13.01 -18.93 1.25
C VAL A 304 -12.10 -19.49 0.16
N TYR A 305 -10.80 -19.62 0.45
CA TYR A 305 -9.81 -20.12 -0.50
C TYR A 305 -9.95 -21.62 -0.80
N ILE A 306 -10.45 -22.43 0.15
CA ILE A 306 -10.81 -23.83 -0.13
C ILE A 306 -11.90 -23.88 -1.21
N ASN A 307 -12.93 -23.03 -1.11
CA ASN A 307 -13.99 -23.00 -2.11
C ASN A 307 -13.49 -22.49 -3.47
N ILE A 308 -12.59 -21.51 -3.48
CA ILE A 308 -12.00 -20.97 -4.71
C ILE A 308 -11.16 -22.04 -5.43
N ILE A 309 -10.29 -22.74 -4.71
CA ILE A 309 -9.37 -23.73 -5.30
C ILE A 309 -10.13 -24.97 -5.78
N PHE A 310 -11.17 -25.39 -5.04
CA PHE A 310 -11.89 -26.65 -5.29
C PHE A 310 -13.31 -26.47 -5.85
N GLY A 311 -13.67 -25.26 -6.28
CA GLY A 311 -14.88 -24.99 -7.06
C GLY A 311 -16.22 -25.31 -6.37
N ARG A 312 -16.34 -25.03 -5.07
CA ARG A 312 -17.59 -25.27 -4.30
C ARG A 312 -18.44 -24.03 -4.08
#